data_AF-A0A7S2BE40-F1
#
_entry.id   AF-A0A7S2BE40-F1
#
_cell.length_a   1.000
_cell.length_b   1.000
_cell.length_c   1.000
_cell.angle_alpha   90.00
_cell.angle_beta   90.00
_cell.angle_gamma   90.00
#
_symmetry.space_group_name_H-M   'P 1'
#
loop_
_entity.id
_entity.type
_entity.pdbx_description
1 polymer ?
#
loop_
_entity_poly.entity_id
_entity_poly.type
_entity_poly.pdbx_seq_one_letter_code
_entity_poly.pdbx_strand_id
1 'polypeptide(L)'
;RKISGYRAAYPRFLGEDWGPTYYESNTDTSIHPWVAGEGPFAPISEIPNVAHTYAYIDGGYGIMNEHQLSIGESTCGAKVTTFGIHKGGKARVDVSELSRVAMERCKTARCAIGLMGSLAEEYGYYGADETEGEGGES
;
A
#
# COMPACT_ATOMS: atom_id res chain seq x y z
N ARG A 1 7.82 1.94 9.51
CA ARG A 1 6.97 1.02 8.71
C ARG A 1 7.51 1.05 7.31
N LYS A 2 7.99 -0.09 6.83
CA LYS A 2 8.46 -0.25 5.46
C LYS A 2 7.29 -0.12 4.48
N ILE A 3 7.54 0.54 3.36
CA ILE A 3 6.63 0.67 2.24
C ILE A 3 7.13 -0.26 1.15
N SER A 4 6.30 -1.22 0.76
CA SER A 4 6.58 -2.14 -0.34
C SER A 4 5.76 -1.74 -1.56
N GLY A 5 6.27 -2.08 -2.74
CA GLY A 5 5.54 -1.80 -3.98
C GLY A 5 4.26 -2.59 -4.09
N TYR A 6 3.26 -1.98 -4.69
CA TYR A 6 2.03 -2.68 -5.06
C TYR A 6 2.35 -3.89 -5.95
N ARG A 7 1.71 -5.01 -5.65
CA ARG A 7 1.85 -6.26 -6.41
C ARG A 7 0.49 -6.93 -6.56
N ALA A 8 0.08 -7.14 -7.80
CA ALA A 8 -1.14 -7.86 -8.13
C ALA A 8 -0.97 -9.39 -8.02
N ALA A 9 0.24 -9.91 -8.23
CA ALA A 9 0.54 -11.35 -8.18
C ALA A 9 0.71 -11.90 -6.75
N TYR A 10 0.32 -13.16 -6.55
CA TYR A 10 0.55 -13.87 -5.29
C TYR A 10 2.02 -14.32 -5.14
N PRO A 11 2.61 -14.26 -3.93
CA PRO A 11 2.10 -13.55 -2.73
C PRO A 11 2.31 -12.04 -2.86
N ARG A 12 1.32 -11.25 -2.42
CA ARG A 12 1.31 -9.78 -2.56
C ARG A 12 2.43 -9.11 -1.75
N PHE A 13 2.61 -9.55 -0.50
CA PHE A 13 3.68 -9.13 0.40
C PHE A 13 4.00 -10.28 1.35
N LEU A 14 5.26 -10.44 1.71
CA LEU A 14 5.69 -11.32 2.80
C LEU A 14 6.65 -10.56 3.71
N GLY A 15 6.38 -10.60 5.01
CA GLY A 15 7.19 -9.91 6.01
C GLY A 15 6.50 -9.81 7.37
N GLU A 16 7.27 -9.39 8.37
CA GLU A 16 6.81 -9.27 9.76
C GLU A 16 6.24 -7.89 10.11
N ASP A 17 6.36 -6.93 9.19
CA ASP A 17 5.89 -5.55 9.40
C ASP A 17 4.36 -5.45 9.53
N TRP A 18 3.63 -6.48 9.08
CA TRP A 18 2.16 -6.57 9.08
C TRP A 18 1.67 -7.72 9.98
N GLY A 19 0.37 -8.04 9.90
CA GLY A 19 -0.22 -9.11 10.69
C GLY A 19 0.29 -10.52 10.30
N PRO A 20 0.04 -11.53 11.15
CA PRO A 20 0.52 -12.91 10.96
C PRO A 20 0.17 -13.54 9.61
N THR A 21 -0.89 -13.06 8.95
CA THR A 21 -1.30 -13.48 7.60
C THR A 21 -0.21 -13.31 6.55
N TYR A 22 0.72 -12.36 6.74
CA TYR A 22 1.81 -12.05 5.79
C TYR A 22 3.13 -12.74 6.15
N TYR A 23 3.15 -13.59 7.17
CA TYR A 23 4.36 -14.31 7.54
C TYR A 23 4.63 -15.43 6.55
N GLU A 24 5.90 -15.58 6.16
CA GLU A 24 6.32 -16.64 5.23
C GLU A 24 5.95 -18.03 5.77
N SER A 25 6.03 -18.24 7.08
CA SER A 25 5.62 -19.47 7.76
C SER A 25 4.13 -19.80 7.62
N ASN A 26 3.29 -18.80 7.34
CA ASN A 26 1.84 -18.96 7.14
C ASN A 26 1.45 -18.95 5.65
N THR A 27 2.42 -19.01 4.74
CA THR A 27 2.19 -18.96 3.28
C THR A 27 2.04 -20.37 2.71
N ASP A 28 0.92 -20.62 2.01
CA ASP A 28 0.69 -21.88 1.32
C ASP A 28 1.41 -21.90 -0.03
N THR A 29 2.48 -22.69 -0.12
CA THR A 29 3.28 -22.86 -1.34
C THR A 29 2.77 -24.00 -2.23
N SER A 30 1.72 -24.73 -1.83
CA SER A 30 1.21 -25.88 -2.60
C SER A 30 0.36 -25.47 -3.80
N ILE A 31 -0.26 -24.28 -3.77
CA ILE A 31 -1.18 -23.79 -4.81
C ILE A 31 -0.45 -22.93 -5.85
N HIS A 32 0.62 -22.23 -5.46
CA HIS A 32 1.42 -21.39 -6.34
C HIS A 32 2.90 -21.67 -6.08
N PRO A 33 3.68 -22.16 -7.08
CA PRO A 33 5.10 -22.45 -6.93
C PRO A 33 5.88 -21.13 -6.84
N TRP A 34 5.80 -20.47 -5.70
CA TRP A 34 6.61 -19.30 -5.37
C TRP A 34 7.87 -19.77 -4.65
N VAL A 35 9.02 -19.21 -5.03
CA VAL A 35 10.30 -19.51 -4.39
C VAL A 35 10.52 -18.53 -3.24
N ALA A 36 10.61 -19.09 -2.03
CA ALA A 36 11.05 -18.39 -0.82
C ALA A 36 12.28 -17.50 -1.12
N GLY A 37 12.14 -16.19 -0.90
CA GLY A 37 13.22 -15.21 -1.12
C GLY A 37 13.31 -14.59 -2.52
N GLU A 38 12.51 -15.01 -3.50
CA GLU A 38 12.50 -14.46 -4.87
C GLU A 38 11.41 -13.38 -5.08
N GLY A 39 11.38 -12.35 -4.22
CA GLY A 39 10.44 -11.24 -4.35
C GLY A 39 11.10 -9.89 -4.09
N PRO A 40 10.79 -8.84 -4.87
CA PRO A 40 11.25 -7.48 -4.59
C PRO A 40 10.43 -6.87 -3.43
N PHE A 41 10.38 -7.53 -2.26
CA PHE A 41 9.81 -6.96 -1.03
C PHE A 41 10.75 -5.94 -0.38
N ALA A 42 11.86 -5.62 -1.05
CA ALA A 42 12.75 -4.55 -0.64
C ALA A 42 11.93 -3.26 -0.46
N PRO A 43 12.04 -2.60 0.70
CA PRO A 43 11.29 -1.38 0.95
C PRO A 43 11.66 -0.28 -0.06
N ILE A 44 10.64 0.30 -0.67
CA ILE A 44 10.71 1.52 -1.50
C ILE A 44 11.05 2.73 -0.64
N SER A 45 10.45 2.75 0.55
CA SER A 45 10.54 3.84 1.52
C SER A 45 10.25 3.34 2.92
N GLU A 46 10.42 4.21 3.89
CA GLU A 46 10.02 3.99 5.26
C GLU A 46 9.26 5.21 5.78
N ILE A 47 8.14 4.97 6.46
CA ILE A 47 7.39 5.99 7.20
C ILE A 47 7.66 5.80 8.70
N PRO A 48 7.85 6.87 9.49
CA PRO A 48 8.05 6.77 10.94
C PRO A 48 7.00 5.90 11.62
N ASN A 49 7.45 4.97 12.47
CA ASN A 49 6.55 4.13 13.27
C ASN A 49 5.84 4.94 14.36
N VAL A 50 4.63 4.50 14.71
CA VAL A 50 3.86 5.02 15.84
C VAL A 50 3.75 3.94 16.91
N ALA A 51 3.52 4.35 18.16
CA ALA A 51 3.49 3.42 19.30
C ALA A 51 2.33 2.39 19.23
N HIS A 52 1.26 2.71 18.51
CA HIS A 52 0.08 1.86 18.36
C HIS A 52 -0.51 2.04 16.96
N THR A 53 -0.94 0.93 16.37
CA THR A 53 -1.70 0.91 15.11
C THR A 53 -3.04 0.22 15.33
N TYR A 54 -4.06 0.65 14.59
CA TYR A 54 -5.39 0.06 14.67
C TYR A 54 -5.51 -1.22 13.85
N ALA A 55 -6.39 -2.12 14.28
CA ALA A 55 -6.76 -3.28 13.47
C ALA A 55 -7.66 -2.85 12.30
N TYR A 56 -7.48 -3.46 11.13
CA TYR A 56 -8.25 -3.17 9.93
C TYR A 56 -8.33 -4.36 8.97
N ILE A 57 -9.29 -4.29 8.04
CA ILE A 57 -9.50 -5.25 6.96
C ILE A 57 -8.74 -4.76 5.72
N ASP A 58 -7.83 -5.58 5.18
CA ASP A 58 -7.08 -5.31 3.94
C ASP A 58 -7.65 -6.13 2.77
N GLY A 59 -8.01 -5.45 1.68
CA GLY A 59 -8.49 -6.04 0.43
C GLY A 59 -7.48 -5.96 -0.72
N GLY A 60 -6.29 -5.42 -0.50
CA GLY A 60 -5.46 -4.82 -1.55
C GLY A 60 -5.33 -3.31 -1.36
N TYR A 61 -6.20 -2.75 -0.52
CA TYR A 61 -6.16 -1.43 0.10
C TYR A 61 -6.86 -1.56 1.47
N GLY A 62 -6.68 -0.57 2.34
CA GLY A 62 -7.37 -0.52 3.62
C GLY A 62 -8.88 -0.29 3.43
N ILE A 63 -9.71 -1.25 3.83
CA ILE A 63 -11.17 -1.20 3.65
C ILE A 63 -11.85 -0.50 4.83
N MET A 64 -11.65 -1.02 6.04
CA MET A 64 -12.27 -0.50 7.26
C MET A 64 -11.45 -0.87 8.49
N ASN A 65 -11.33 0.06 9.44
CA ASN A 65 -10.68 -0.20 10.72
C ASN A 65 -11.66 -0.35 11.89
N GLU A 66 -11.13 -0.72 13.07
CA GLU A 66 -11.89 -0.92 14.31
C GLU A 66 -12.65 0.32 14.82
N HIS A 67 -12.37 1.50 14.25
CA HIS A 67 -13.07 2.74 14.56
C HIS A 67 -14.19 3.07 13.57
N GLN A 68 -14.62 2.09 12.76
CA GLN A 68 -15.68 2.24 11.76
C GLN A 68 -15.35 3.32 10.70
N LEU A 69 -14.07 3.65 10.53
CA LEU A 69 -13.60 4.44 9.41
C LEU A 69 -13.40 3.50 8.23
N SER A 70 -14.01 3.82 7.09
CA SER A 70 -13.88 3.06 5.84
C SER A 70 -13.36 3.92 4.69
N ILE A 71 -12.63 3.31 3.76
CA ILE A 71 -12.22 3.91 2.49
C ILE A 71 -12.84 3.11 1.34
N GLY A 72 -13.37 3.82 0.36
CA GLY A 72 -13.72 3.28 -0.95
C GLY A 72 -12.77 3.86 -1.98
N GLU A 73 -12.10 2.98 -2.72
CA GLU A 73 -11.32 3.34 -3.90
C GLU A 73 -12.20 3.14 -5.14
N SER A 74 -12.03 4.00 -6.13
CA SER A 74 -12.77 3.91 -7.39
C SER A 74 -11.82 4.13 -8.56
N THR A 75 -11.78 3.16 -9.45
CA THR A 75 -10.99 3.26 -10.68
C THR A 75 -11.61 4.29 -11.61
N CYS A 76 -10.93 5.42 -11.75
CA CYS A 76 -11.29 6.49 -12.68
C CYS A 76 -10.02 6.93 -13.41
N GLY A 77 -10.13 7.14 -14.73
CA GLY A 77 -9.03 7.69 -15.51
C GLY A 77 -8.64 9.07 -14.97
N ALA A 78 -7.38 9.22 -14.60
CA ALA A 78 -6.80 10.48 -14.16
C ALA A 78 -5.42 10.65 -14.77
N LYS A 79 -5.07 11.88 -15.14
CA LYS A 79 -3.72 12.18 -15.63
C LYS A 79 -2.76 12.32 -14.45
N VAL A 80 -1.86 11.36 -14.30
CA VAL A 80 -0.81 11.35 -13.27
C VAL A 80 0.54 11.55 -13.94
N THR A 81 1.17 12.70 -13.70
CA THR A 81 2.45 13.04 -14.35
C THR A 81 3.67 12.52 -13.60
N THR A 82 3.46 11.86 -12.46
CA THR A 82 4.49 11.34 -11.58
C THR A 82 4.66 9.84 -11.75
N PHE A 83 5.91 9.40 -11.86
CA PHE A 83 6.26 7.99 -11.96
C PHE A 83 6.80 7.47 -10.61
N GLY A 84 6.48 6.22 -10.30
CA GLY A 84 7.06 5.50 -9.17
C GLY A 84 8.56 5.25 -9.36
N ILE A 85 9.28 5.00 -8.27
CA ILE A 85 10.73 4.72 -8.33
C ILE A 85 11.07 3.50 -9.22
N HIS A 86 10.15 2.54 -9.36
CA HIS A 86 10.32 1.35 -10.18
C HIS A 86 10.38 1.63 -11.68
N LYS A 87 9.90 2.81 -12.11
CA LYS A 87 9.94 3.29 -13.50
C LYS A 87 10.91 4.45 -13.70
N GLY A 88 11.86 4.64 -12.77
CA GLY A 88 12.84 5.73 -12.83
C GLY A 88 12.31 7.10 -12.37
N GLY A 89 11.12 7.13 -11.76
CA GLY A 89 10.57 8.33 -11.13
C GLY A 89 11.04 8.54 -9.70
N LYS A 90 10.33 9.40 -8.96
CA LYS A 90 10.66 9.78 -7.57
C LYS A 90 9.54 9.50 -6.56
N ALA A 91 8.33 9.17 -7.04
CA ALA A 91 7.20 8.91 -6.17
C ALA A 91 7.35 7.55 -5.49
N ARG A 92 6.95 7.47 -4.22
CA ARG A 92 7.22 6.31 -3.35
C ARG A 92 5.95 5.72 -2.73
N VAL A 93 4.79 6.34 -2.92
CA VAL A 93 3.53 5.84 -2.37
C VAL A 93 2.44 5.83 -3.44
N ASP A 94 1.57 4.83 -3.36
CA ASP A 94 0.35 4.70 -4.16
C ASP A 94 -0.89 4.75 -3.24
N VAL A 95 -2.09 4.64 -3.81
CA VAL A 95 -3.33 4.66 -3.04
C VAL A 95 -3.45 3.49 -2.07
N SER A 96 -2.90 2.31 -2.42
CA SER A 96 -2.97 1.14 -1.56
C SER A 96 -2.19 1.36 -0.27
N GLU A 97 -0.96 1.86 -0.34
CA GLU A 97 -0.16 2.14 0.85
C GLU A 97 -0.68 3.31 1.67
N LEU A 98 -1.16 4.38 1.01
CA LEU A 98 -1.78 5.51 1.70
C LEU A 98 -3.02 5.07 2.50
N SER A 99 -3.86 4.22 1.92
CA SER A 99 -5.07 3.72 2.61
C SER A 99 -4.73 2.82 3.80
N ARG A 100 -3.71 1.96 3.71
CA ARG A 100 -3.23 1.13 4.83
C ARG A 100 -2.74 2.00 5.99
N VAL A 101 -1.88 2.97 5.70
CA VAL A 101 -1.34 3.88 6.73
C VAL A 101 -2.46 4.71 7.37
N ALA A 102 -3.47 5.12 6.60
CA ALA A 102 -4.65 5.80 7.14
C ALA A 102 -5.44 4.89 8.09
N MET A 103 -5.70 3.64 7.71
CA MET A 103 -6.40 2.69 8.57
C MET A 103 -5.66 2.42 9.87
N GLU A 104 -4.33 2.33 9.83
CA GLU A 104 -3.47 2.11 11.00
C GLU A 104 -3.49 3.28 11.99
N ARG A 105 -3.73 4.54 11.53
CA ARG A 105 -3.45 5.75 12.33
C ARG A 105 -4.64 6.66 12.58
N CYS A 106 -5.71 6.55 11.79
CA CYS A 106 -6.83 7.48 11.84
C CYS A 106 -8.14 6.85 12.34
N LYS A 107 -8.93 7.66 13.06
CA LYS A 107 -10.28 7.27 13.53
C LYS A 107 -11.40 7.95 12.74
N THR A 108 -11.07 8.95 11.92
CA THR A 108 -12.05 9.80 11.23
C THR A 108 -11.62 10.06 9.79
N ALA A 109 -12.60 10.33 8.92
CA ALA A 109 -12.35 10.65 7.52
C ALA A 109 -11.44 11.88 7.36
N ARG A 110 -11.63 12.91 8.19
CA ARG A 110 -10.80 14.13 8.14
C ARG A 110 -9.33 13.84 8.47
N CYS A 111 -9.08 12.97 9.45
CA CYS A 111 -7.73 12.51 9.75
C CYS A 111 -7.14 11.77 8.55
N ALA A 112 -7.90 10.81 7.98
CA ALA A 112 -7.42 9.99 6.87
C ALA A 112 -7.05 10.84 5.66
N ILE A 113 -7.93 11.76 5.24
CA ILE A 113 -7.68 12.68 4.12
C ILE A 113 -6.42 13.52 4.37
N GLY A 114 -6.30 14.13 5.56
CA GLY A 114 -5.16 14.96 5.90
C GLY A 114 -3.84 14.17 5.92
N LEU A 115 -3.85 12.99 6.54
CA LEU A 115 -2.69 12.12 6.62
C LEU A 115 -2.26 11.62 5.24
N MET A 116 -3.19 11.07 4.45
CA MET A 116 -2.92 10.58 3.10
C MET A 116 -2.37 11.69 2.20
N GLY A 117 -2.97 12.89 2.26
CA GLY A 117 -2.48 14.06 1.54
C GLY A 117 -1.06 14.45 1.94
N SER A 118 -0.77 14.54 3.24
CA SER A 118 0.57 14.90 3.72
C SER A 118 1.65 13.90 3.29
N LEU A 119 1.33 12.60 3.30
CA LEU A 119 2.25 11.56 2.86
C LEU A 119 2.45 11.58 1.34
N ALA A 120 1.40 11.86 0.57
CA ALA A 120 1.50 12.03 -0.88
C ALA A 120 2.38 13.24 -1.25
N GLU A 121 2.32 14.33 -0.49
CA GLU A 121 3.19 15.50 -0.69
C GLU A 121 4.64 15.20 -0.32
N GLU A 122 4.88 14.53 0.81
CA GLU A 122 6.23 14.25 1.33
C GLU A 122 6.97 13.18 0.52
N TYR A 123 6.28 12.09 0.17
CA TYR A 123 6.89 10.90 -0.45
C TYR A 123 6.61 10.80 -1.96
N GLY A 124 5.74 11.65 -2.50
CA GLY A 124 5.31 11.64 -3.89
C GLY A 124 4.34 10.48 -4.19
N TYR A 125 3.27 10.80 -4.92
CA TYR A 125 2.23 9.84 -5.32
C TYR A 125 2.43 9.32 -6.74
N TYR A 126 2.16 8.04 -7.00
CA TYR A 126 2.05 7.46 -8.34
C TYR A 126 0.76 6.65 -8.49
N GLY A 127 0.26 6.56 -9.74
CA GLY A 127 -0.96 5.81 -10.09
C GLY A 127 -0.72 4.30 -10.21
N ALA A 128 -1.79 3.52 -10.19
CA ALA A 128 -1.71 2.05 -10.30
C ALA A 128 -1.13 1.61 -11.65
N ASP A 129 -1.47 2.31 -12.74
CA ASP A 129 -0.88 2.10 -14.05
C ASP A 129 0.30 3.07 -14.31
N GLU A 130 1.46 2.64 -13.85
CA GLU A 130 2.71 3.39 -14.03
C GLU A 130 3.21 3.39 -15.49
N THR A 131 2.51 2.74 -16.44
CA THR A 131 3.00 2.58 -17.81
C THR A 131 2.72 3.79 -18.70
N GLU A 132 1.64 4.53 -18.46
CA GLU A 132 1.19 5.63 -19.34
C GLU A 132 0.98 6.97 -18.62
N GLY A 133 1.29 7.06 -17.32
CA GLY A 133 0.98 8.25 -16.53
C GLY A 133 -0.53 8.38 -16.27
N GLU A 134 -1.18 7.23 -16.08
CA GLU A 134 -2.61 7.13 -15.79
C GLU A 134 -2.82 6.71 -14.32
N GLY A 135 -3.87 7.27 -13.72
CA GLY A 135 -4.26 6.99 -12.34
C GLY A 135 -5.31 5.89 -12.19
N GLY A 136 -5.72 5.23 -13.27
CA GLY A 136 -6.71 4.14 -13.28
C GLY A 136 -6.14 2.84 -13.85
N GLU A 137 -6.80 1.72 -13.58
CA GLU A 137 -6.58 0.46 -14.28
C GLU A 137 -7.33 0.53 -15.62
N SER A 138 -6.60 0.77 -16.71
CA SER A 138 -7.11 0.79 -18.10
C SER A 138 -7.00 -0.59 -18.75
#